data_AF-A0A2E7DE71-F1
#
_entry.id   AF-A0A2E7DE71-F1
#
_cell.length_a   1.000
_cell.length_b   1.000
_cell.length_c   1.000
_cell.angle_alpha   90.00
_cell.angle_beta   90.00
_cell.angle_gamma   90.00
#
_symmetry.space_group_name_H-M   'P 1'
#
loop_
_entity.id
_entity.type
_entity.pdbx_description
1 polymer ?
#
loop_
_entity_poly.entity_id
_entity_poly.type
_entity_poly.pdbx_seq_one_letter_code
_entity_poly.pdbx_strand_id
1 'polypeptide(L)'
;MLVLLHFHTLGYTPFQLAALFLLYEVMGMVTNLAGGWLGSRYGLKITLYMGLILQILALLGLSALDNSWSLAFSVTYVLMIQGVSGIAKDLSKMSSKSAVKLMVPEDAHSVLLKWVAVLTGSKNALKGMGFFIGGVLLAVVGFVHALWLMAGCLTLVLLAATLLLPPDMGKVKGKVRISEIFSKSREIKLLSAARMFLFGARDVWFAVGLPVFLHDVLGWSFAFVGGFLAAWLIGYGLVQGVVPVILRSSRDGRTSEFRAARIWIFILAAVTVVVAGGIHAGNYLAVTLIVGLGLFGFCFAVNSSVHSYLILALSGTDKVAMSVGFYYSANAAGRFGGTLLSGIAYQWSGLIGCLSFSAAMLMVSCLFTVALGAAQTPESKKLSAR
;
A
#
# COMPACT_ATOMS: atom_id res chain seq x y z
N MET A 1 9.40 -10.46 -4.25
CA MET A 1 9.53 -10.93 -5.65
C MET A 1 10.63 -11.96 -5.77
N LEU A 2 11.89 -11.63 -5.44
CA LEU A 2 12.99 -12.64 -5.42
C LEU A 2 12.66 -13.87 -4.58
N VAL A 3 12.19 -13.67 -3.34
CA VAL A 3 11.72 -14.74 -2.45
C VAL A 3 10.58 -15.55 -3.08
N LEU A 4 9.58 -14.88 -3.67
CA LEU A 4 8.40 -15.52 -4.24
C LEU A 4 8.77 -16.44 -5.41
N LEU A 5 9.52 -15.93 -6.38
CA LEU A 5 9.88 -16.69 -7.58
C LEU A 5 10.86 -17.83 -7.25
N HIS A 6 11.79 -17.61 -6.31
CA HIS A 6 12.68 -18.67 -5.83
C HIS A 6 11.90 -19.85 -5.22
N PHE A 7 10.98 -19.57 -4.29
CA PHE A 7 10.16 -20.64 -3.70
C PHE A 7 9.23 -21.31 -4.71
N HIS A 8 8.76 -20.57 -5.73
CA HIS A 8 7.97 -21.14 -6.83
C HIS A 8 8.76 -22.23 -7.58
N THR A 9 10.03 -21.97 -7.93
CA THR A 9 10.91 -23.00 -8.55
C THR A 9 11.23 -24.17 -7.63
N LEU A 10 11.15 -23.99 -6.32
CA LEU A 10 11.29 -25.09 -5.35
C LEU A 10 10.01 -25.93 -5.23
N GLY A 11 9.01 -25.70 -6.08
CA GLY A 11 7.76 -26.46 -6.13
C GLY A 11 6.68 -25.97 -5.15
N TYR A 12 6.85 -24.78 -4.55
CA TYR A 12 5.81 -24.22 -3.68
C TYR A 12 4.61 -23.82 -4.52
N THR A 13 3.43 -24.26 -4.09
CA THR A 13 2.17 -23.89 -4.71
C THR A 13 1.89 -22.39 -4.57
N PRO A 14 1.10 -21.78 -5.47
CA PRO A 14 0.72 -20.36 -5.36
C PRO A 14 0.10 -19.98 -4.00
N PHE A 15 -0.65 -20.89 -3.38
CA PHE A 15 -1.17 -20.67 -2.02
C PHE A 15 -0.07 -20.64 -0.96
N GLN A 16 0.91 -21.54 -1.02
CA GLN A 16 2.05 -21.51 -0.10
C GLN A 16 2.86 -20.22 -0.28
N LEU A 17 3.04 -19.76 -1.53
CA LEU A 17 3.70 -18.48 -1.81
C LEU A 17 2.93 -17.29 -1.21
N ALA A 18 1.60 -17.28 -1.30
CA ALA A 18 0.75 -16.27 -0.66
C ALA A 18 0.89 -16.30 0.87
N ALA A 19 0.90 -17.50 1.46
CA ALA A 19 0.98 -17.70 2.91
C ALA A 19 2.23 -17.03 3.53
N LEU A 20 3.35 -17.00 2.79
CA LEU A 20 4.60 -16.39 3.25
C LEU A 20 4.46 -14.89 3.58
N PHE A 21 3.51 -14.20 2.96
CA PHE A 21 3.32 -12.75 3.15
C PHE A 21 2.16 -12.41 4.10
N LEU A 22 1.42 -13.40 4.59
CA LEU A 22 0.23 -13.15 5.41
C LEU A 22 0.58 -12.55 6.77
N LEU A 23 1.58 -13.12 7.46
CA LEU A 23 1.99 -12.59 8.77
C LEU A 23 2.47 -11.13 8.67
N TYR A 24 3.18 -10.80 7.60
CA TYR A 24 3.61 -9.43 7.30
C TYR A 24 2.42 -8.45 7.21
N GLU A 25 1.33 -8.84 6.52
CA GLU A 25 0.14 -8.00 6.39
C GLU A 25 -0.71 -7.99 7.67
N VAL A 26 -0.77 -9.10 8.43
CA VAL A 26 -1.45 -9.15 9.74
C VAL A 26 -0.79 -8.21 10.74
N MET A 27 0.54 -8.27 10.86
CA MET A 27 1.28 -7.33 11.69
C MET A 27 1.03 -5.89 11.24
N GLY A 28 1.00 -5.63 9.92
CA GLY A 28 0.63 -4.31 9.40
C GLY A 28 -0.77 -3.84 9.82
N MET A 29 -1.78 -4.71 9.83
CA MET A 29 -3.13 -4.37 10.30
C MET A 29 -3.12 -3.92 11.76
N VAL A 30 -2.49 -4.72 12.63
CA VAL A 30 -2.41 -4.46 14.08
C VAL A 30 -1.61 -3.18 14.34
N THR A 31 -0.46 -3.03 13.68
CA THR A 31 0.43 -1.88 13.85
C THR A 31 -0.18 -0.59 13.35
N ASN A 32 -0.99 -0.58 12.29
CA ASN A 32 -1.65 0.66 11.86
C ASN A 32 -2.67 1.16 12.91
N LEU A 33 -3.41 0.27 13.57
CA LEU A 33 -4.33 0.63 14.66
C LEU A 33 -3.57 1.11 15.89
N ALA A 34 -2.63 0.29 16.37
CA ALA A 34 -1.83 0.59 17.56
C ALA A 34 -0.95 1.82 17.36
N GLY A 35 -0.34 1.96 16.18
CA GLY A 35 0.49 3.07 15.76
C GLY A 35 -0.28 4.38 15.71
N GLY A 36 -1.52 4.39 15.21
CA GLY A 36 -2.37 5.58 15.24
C GLY A 36 -2.63 6.08 16.66
N TRP A 37 -2.87 5.16 17.60
CA TRP A 37 -3.02 5.49 19.03
C TRP A 37 -1.72 5.95 19.68
N LEU A 38 -0.61 5.22 19.45
CA LEU A 38 0.72 5.59 19.93
C LEU A 38 1.15 6.97 19.42
N GLY A 39 0.92 7.24 18.13
CA GLY A 39 1.24 8.52 17.50
C GLY A 39 0.46 9.68 18.09
N SER A 40 -0.85 9.52 18.31
CA SER A 40 -1.67 10.55 18.95
C SER A 40 -1.26 10.82 20.40
N ARG A 41 -0.87 9.78 21.16
CA ARG A 41 -0.55 9.90 22.59
C ARG A 41 0.87 10.37 22.87
N TYR A 42 1.84 9.82 22.14
CA TYR A 42 3.27 10.01 22.39
C TYR A 42 3.96 10.86 21.32
N GLY A 43 3.27 11.18 20.23
CA GLY A 43 3.81 11.95 19.10
C GLY A 43 4.32 11.05 17.97
N LEU A 44 4.35 11.60 16.75
CA LEU A 44 4.70 10.87 15.54
C LEU A 44 6.19 10.47 15.50
N LYS A 45 7.05 11.22 16.20
CA LYS A 45 8.49 10.99 16.29
C LYS A 45 8.82 9.62 16.92
N ILE A 46 8.16 9.26 18.02
CA ILE A 46 8.35 7.95 18.68
C ILE A 46 7.97 6.81 17.74
N THR A 47 6.88 6.95 17.00
CA THR A 47 6.49 5.92 16.03
C THR A 47 7.49 5.78 14.89
N LEU A 48 8.09 6.89 14.41
CA LEU A 48 9.15 6.83 13.42
C LEU A 48 10.39 6.10 13.96
N TYR A 49 10.81 6.40 15.19
CA TYR A 49 12.00 5.79 15.79
C TYR A 49 11.84 4.30 16.01
N MET A 50 10.72 3.89 16.61
CA MET A 50 10.42 2.46 16.78
C MET A 50 10.38 1.76 15.42
N GLY A 51 9.81 2.41 14.40
CA GLY A 51 9.81 1.90 13.04
C GLY A 51 11.23 1.68 12.48
N LEU A 52 12.10 2.69 12.57
CA LEU A 52 13.48 2.61 12.08
C LEU A 52 14.32 1.59 12.86
N ILE A 53 14.24 1.59 14.19
CA ILE A 53 14.97 0.64 15.05
C ILE A 53 14.55 -0.79 14.74
N LEU A 54 13.24 -1.06 14.68
CA LEU A 54 12.75 -2.41 14.35
C LEU A 54 13.14 -2.82 12.92
N GLN A 55 13.22 -1.88 11.97
CA GLN A 55 13.68 -2.17 10.62
C GLN A 55 15.17 -2.57 10.60
N ILE A 56 16.01 -1.85 11.34
CA ILE A 56 17.44 -2.17 11.50
C ILE A 56 17.59 -3.55 12.13
N LEU A 57 16.90 -3.81 13.24
CA LEU A 57 16.93 -5.10 13.92
C LEU A 57 16.43 -6.25 13.02
N ALA A 58 15.40 -6.02 12.21
CA ALA A 58 14.93 -7.01 11.27
C ALA A 58 15.94 -7.31 10.15
N LEU A 59 16.64 -6.30 9.63
CA LEU A 59 17.70 -6.51 8.64
C LEU A 59 18.89 -7.28 9.24
N LEU A 60 19.31 -6.93 10.45
CA LEU A 60 20.35 -7.65 11.18
C LEU A 60 19.92 -9.09 11.49
N GLY A 61 18.68 -9.30 11.92
CA GLY A 61 18.11 -10.63 12.12
C GLY A 61 18.11 -11.47 10.84
N LEU A 62 17.65 -10.92 9.71
CA LEU A 62 17.72 -11.63 8.42
C LEU A 62 19.16 -11.99 8.03
N SER A 63 20.14 -11.15 8.39
CA SER A 63 21.56 -11.42 8.08
C SER A 63 22.15 -12.57 8.88
N ALA A 64 21.49 -12.99 9.98
CA ALA A 64 21.89 -14.11 10.82
C ALA A 64 21.30 -15.46 10.37
N LEU A 65 20.69 -15.52 9.18
CA LEU A 65 20.21 -16.78 8.61
C LEU A 65 21.38 -17.72 8.34
N ASP A 66 21.29 -18.96 8.84
CA ASP A 66 22.32 -19.97 8.71
C ASP A 66 21.86 -21.13 7.82
N ASN A 67 22.72 -21.58 6.92
CA ASN A 67 22.44 -22.68 6.00
C ASN A 67 22.45 -24.06 6.68
N SER A 68 22.97 -24.17 7.89
CA SER A 68 22.96 -25.40 8.71
C SER A 68 21.60 -25.69 9.36
N TRP A 69 20.71 -24.71 9.38
CA TRP A 69 19.39 -24.85 9.98
C TRP A 69 18.47 -25.76 9.15
N SER A 70 17.56 -26.45 9.84
CA SER A 70 16.50 -27.19 9.14
C SER A 70 15.63 -26.22 8.35
N LEU A 71 15.12 -26.67 7.19
CA LEU A 71 14.25 -25.86 6.34
C LEU A 71 13.06 -25.27 7.11
N ALA A 72 12.43 -26.07 7.99
CA ALA A 72 11.28 -25.64 8.78
C ALA A 72 11.64 -24.49 9.74
N PHE A 73 12.82 -24.57 10.37
CA PHE A 73 13.30 -23.52 11.25
C PHE A 73 13.65 -22.25 10.46
N SER A 74 14.37 -22.37 9.34
CA SER A 74 14.72 -21.24 8.47
C SER A 74 13.49 -20.51 7.95
N VAL A 75 12.47 -21.24 7.48
CA VAL A 75 11.20 -20.64 7.02
C VAL A 75 10.50 -19.93 8.18
N THR A 76 10.37 -20.57 9.34
CA THR A 76 9.71 -19.98 10.52
C THR A 76 10.44 -18.71 10.98
N TYR A 77 11.78 -18.76 11.05
CA TYR A 77 12.61 -17.62 11.42
C TYR A 77 12.40 -16.45 10.46
N VAL A 78 12.49 -16.70 9.14
CA VAL A 78 12.25 -15.66 8.13
C VAL A 78 10.84 -15.07 8.24
N LEU A 79 9.82 -15.89 8.48
CA LEU A 79 8.45 -15.41 8.67
C LEU A 79 8.34 -14.48 9.88
N MET A 80 8.96 -14.84 11.01
CA MET A 80 8.93 -14.01 12.22
C MET A 80 9.63 -12.67 12.00
N ILE A 81 10.83 -12.68 11.38
CA ILE A 81 11.55 -11.44 11.07
C ILE A 81 10.83 -10.58 10.02
N GLN A 82 10.14 -11.21 9.05
CA GLN A 82 9.24 -10.50 8.15
C GLN A 82 8.07 -9.87 8.90
N GLY A 83 7.48 -10.56 9.88
CA GLY A 83 6.46 -10.00 10.77
C GLY A 83 6.95 -8.71 11.45
N VAL A 84 8.16 -8.74 12.03
CA VAL A 84 8.82 -7.55 12.62
C VAL A 84 9.01 -6.44 11.58
N SER A 85 9.45 -6.78 10.37
CA SER A 85 9.55 -5.82 9.25
C SER A 85 8.19 -5.22 8.87
N GLY A 86 7.11 -5.98 9.01
CA GLY A 86 5.74 -5.51 8.82
C GLY A 86 5.38 -4.40 9.81
N ILE A 87 5.69 -4.62 11.09
CA ILE A 87 5.54 -3.63 12.17
C ILE A 87 6.38 -2.38 11.88
N ALA A 88 7.66 -2.57 11.59
CA ALA A 88 8.62 -1.52 11.32
C ALA A 88 8.17 -0.58 10.18
N LYS A 89 7.72 -1.19 9.06
CA LYS A 89 7.23 -0.48 7.89
C LYS A 89 6.01 0.40 8.23
N ASP A 90 5.00 -0.16 8.89
CA ASP A 90 3.75 0.59 9.11
C ASP A 90 3.90 1.68 10.19
N LEU A 91 4.75 1.49 11.21
CA LEU A 91 5.13 2.56 12.14
C LEU A 91 5.79 3.75 11.44
N SER A 92 6.79 3.49 10.59
CA SER A 92 7.51 4.53 9.83
C SER A 92 6.63 5.24 8.80
N LYS A 93 5.65 4.52 8.23
CA LYS A 93 4.71 5.05 7.24
C LYS A 93 3.64 5.95 7.86
N MET A 94 3.14 5.61 9.05
CA MET A 94 2.07 6.36 9.71
C MET A 94 2.53 7.77 10.11
N SER A 95 3.76 7.89 10.63
CA SER A 95 4.36 9.19 10.99
C SER A 95 4.48 10.13 9.79
N SER A 96 5.03 9.63 8.69
CA SER A 96 5.27 10.41 7.47
C SER A 96 3.98 10.94 6.84
N LYS A 97 2.90 10.14 6.84
CA LYS A 97 1.63 10.51 6.20
C LYS A 97 0.80 11.50 7.01
N SER A 98 0.84 11.37 8.33
CA SER A 98 0.10 12.26 9.23
C SER A 98 0.77 13.64 9.32
N ALA A 99 2.10 13.70 9.21
CA ALA A 99 2.86 14.94 9.25
C ALA A 99 2.45 15.95 8.16
N VAL A 100 2.07 15.48 6.97
CA VAL A 100 1.66 16.36 5.85
C VAL A 100 0.48 17.23 6.23
N LYS A 101 -0.52 16.66 6.91
CA LYS A 101 -1.73 17.39 7.32
C LYS A 101 -1.42 18.46 8.38
N LEU A 102 -0.35 18.28 9.16
CA LEU A 102 0.10 19.25 10.16
C LEU A 102 0.91 20.41 9.55
N MET A 103 1.42 20.22 8.33
CA MET A 103 2.25 21.22 7.64
C MET A 103 1.47 22.11 6.67
N VAL A 104 0.22 21.75 6.35
CA VAL A 104 -0.61 22.47 5.37
C VAL A 104 -1.77 23.18 6.09
N PRO A 105 -2.02 24.47 5.82
CA PRO A 105 -3.17 25.19 6.39
C PRO A 105 -4.50 24.47 6.13
N GLU A 106 -5.45 24.56 7.06
CA GLU A 106 -6.69 23.75 7.01
C GLU A 106 -7.53 23.97 5.74
N ASP A 107 -7.58 25.21 5.24
CA ASP A 107 -8.35 25.62 4.05
C ASP A 107 -7.58 25.46 2.72
N ALA A 108 -6.31 25.05 2.77
CA ALA A 108 -5.46 24.92 1.59
C ALA A 108 -5.59 23.54 0.91
N HIS A 109 -6.81 23.16 0.53
CA HIS A 109 -7.16 21.84 0.01
C HIS A 109 -6.38 21.43 -1.26
N SER A 110 -6.17 22.36 -2.18
CA SER A 110 -5.38 22.11 -3.40
C SER A 110 -3.91 21.83 -3.10
N VAL A 111 -3.34 22.53 -2.10
CA VAL A 111 -1.98 22.34 -1.62
C VAL A 111 -1.86 20.99 -0.90
N LEU A 112 -2.86 20.63 -0.09
CA LEU A 112 -2.93 19.32 0.56
C LEU A 112 -2.97 18.20 -0.47
N LEU A 113 -3.83 18.29 -1.49
CA LEU A 113 -3.90 17.30 -2.58
C LEU A 113 -2.54 17.15 -3.27
N LYS A 114 -1.88 18.26 -3.59
CA LYS A 114 -0.55 18.26 -4.22
C LYS A 114 0.48 17.52 -3.37
N TRP A 115 0.64 17.88 -2.11
CA TRP A 115 1.63 17.25 -1.24
C TRP A 115 1.34 15.78 -0.99
N VAL A 116 0.08 15.42 -0.78
CA VAL A 116 -0.32 14.02 -0.57
C VAL A 116 -0.05 13.18 -1.82
N ALA A 117 -0.37 13.69 -3.00
CA ALA A 117 -0.12 13.03 -4.26
C ALA A 117 1.37 12.83 -4.52
N VAL A 118 2.17 13.91 -4.40
CA VAL A 118 3.64 13.86 -4.59
C VAL A 118 4.28 12.90 -3.61
N LEU A 119 3.94 12.95 -2.32
CA LEU A 119 4.52 12.06 -1.32
C LEU A 119 4.08 10.60 -1.49
N THR A 120 2.84 10.37 -1.89
CA THR A 120 2.36 9.01 -2.15
C THR A 120 3.03 8.43 -3.40
N GLY A 121 3.17 9.24 -4.45
CA GLY A 121 3.82 8.88 -5.70
C GLY A 121 5.31 8.61 -5.52
N SER A 122 6.04 9.55 -4.93
CA SER A 122 7.49 9.42 -4.68
C SER A 122 7.80 8.19 -3.82
N LYS A 123 7.01 7.91 -2.78
CA LYS A 123 7.18 6.72 -1.94
C LYS A 123 7.04 5.41 -2.73
N ASN A 124 6.14 5.34 -3.71
CA ASN A 124 5.99 4.14 -4.53
C ASN A 124 7.07 4.07 -5.63
N ALA A 125 7.45 5.20 -6.23
CA ALA A 125 8.57 5.24 -7.18
C ALA A 125 9.90 4.82 -6.52
N LEU A 126 10.19 5.35 -5.33
CA LEU A 126 11.34 4.95 -4.51
C LEU A 126 11.30 3.47 -4.13
N LYS A 127 10.12 2.90 -3.88
CA LYS A 127 9.99 1.45 -3.66
C LYS A 127 10.40 0.64 -4.90
N GLY A 128 10.02 1.09 -6.09
CA GLY A 128 10.44 0.46 -7.34
C GLY A 128 11.95 0.58 -7.59
N MET A 129 12.51 1.78 -7.42
CA MET A 129 13.97 2.00 -7.50
C MET A 129 14.72 1.18 -6.45
N GLY A 130 14.19 1.09 -5.23
CA GLY A 130 14.75 0.27 -4.17
C GLY A 130 14.80 -1.22 -4.51
N PHE A 131 13.87 -1.74 -5.31
CA PHE A 131 13.97 -3.11 -5.82
C PHE A 131 15.15 -3.29 -6.77
N PHE A 132 15.40 -2.33 -7.67
CA PHE A 132 16.58 -2.36 -8.55
C PHE A 132 17.88 -2.26 -7.75
N ILE A 133 17.99 -1.25 -6.88
CA ILE A 133 19.19 -1.04 -6.05
C ILE A 133 19.43 -2.26 -5.15
N GLY A 134 18.38 -2.82 -4.53
CA GLY A 134 18.50 -4.03 -3.72
C GLY A 134 18.95 -5.24 -4.52
N GLY A 135 18.50 -5.40 -5.77
CA GLY A 135 18.96 -6.45 -6.67
C GLY A 135 20.45 -6.29 -7.04
N VAL A 136 20.89 -5.07 -7.34
CA VAL A 136 22.30 -4.75 -7.61
C VAL A 136 23.16 -5.02 -6.38
N LEU A 137 22.75 -4.55 -5.20
CA LEU A 137 23.46 -4.82 -3.95
C LEU A 137 23.61 -6.32 -3.69
N LEU A 138 22.52 -7.08 -3.85
CA LEU A 138 22.56 -8.53 -3.69
C LEU A 138 23.54 -9.20 -4.66
N ALA A 139 23.58 -8.75 -5.92
CA ALA A 139 24.47 -9.31 -6.94
C ALA A 139 25.95 -8.96 -6.71
N VAL A 140 26.25 -7.76 -6.22
CA VAL A 140 27.63 -7.25 -6.10
C VAL A 140 28.28 -7.62 -4.77
N VAL A 141 27.57 -7.46 -3.64
CA VAL A 141 28.14 -7.65 -2.30
C VAL A 141 27.58 -8.87 -1.56
N GLY A 142 26.60 -9.56 -2.15
CA GLY A 142 25.96 -10.73 -1.55
C GLY A 142 24.91 -10.39 -0.48
N PHE A 143 24.17 -11.40 -0.03
CA PHE A 143 22.99 -11.25 0.83
C PHE A 143 23.30 -10.57 2.17
N VAL A 144 24.28 -11.09 2.92
CA VAL A 144 24.61 -10.61 4.28
C VAL A 144 25.10 -9.15 4.25
N HIS A 145 26.09 -8.85 3.40
CA HIS A 145 26.65 -7.49 3.32
C HIS A 145 25.64 -6.46 2.78
N ALA A 146 24.76 -6.86 1.85
CA ALA A 146 23.68 -5.99 1.40
C ALA A 146 22.74 -5.60 2.54
N LEU A 147 22.38 -6.56 3.41
CA LEU A 147 21.55 -6.29 4.60
C LEU A 147 22.25 -5.37 5.60
N TRP A 148 23.54 -5.60 5.87
CA TRP A 148 24.33 -4.73 6.76
C TRP A 148 24.44 -3.30 6.24
N LEU A 149 24.68 -3.13 4.93
CA LEU A 149 24.74 -1.81 4.31
C LEU A 149 23.40 -1.07 4.45
N MET A 150 22.29 -1.75 4.16
CA MET A 150 20.95 -1.17 4.33
C MET A 150 20.67 -0.81 5.81
N ALA A 151 21.07 -1.66 6.75
CA ALA A 151 20.95 -1.39 8.18
C ALA A 151 21.79 -0.16 8.57
N GLY A 152 23.02 -0.05 8.08
CA GLY A 152 23.88 1.11 8.28
C GLY A 152 23.27 2.41 7.75
N CYS A 153 22.73 2.40 6.53
CA CYS A 153 22.03 3.56 5.96
C CYS A 153 20.82 3.96 6.81
N LEU A 154 20.03 3.00 7.31
CA LEU A 154 18.89 3.29 8.19
C LEU A 154 19.33 3.85 9.55
N THR A 155 20.47 3.40 10.08
CA THR A 155 21.07 3.99 11.29
C THR A 155 21.42 5.46 11.06
N LEU A 156 22.03 5.80 9.91
CA LEU A 156 22.30 7.20 9.56
C LEU A 156 21.01 8.02 9.44
N VAL A 157 19.96 7.46 8.84
CA VAL A 157 18.64 8.11 8.78
C VAL A 157 18.03 8.31 10.17
N LEU A 158 18.16 7.34 11.07
CA LEU A 158 17.71 7.45 12.45
C LEU A 158 18.44 8.57 13.19
N LEU A 159 19.77 8.66 13.04
CA LEU A 159 20.57 9.74 13.61
C LEU A 159 20.20 11.11 13.02
N ALA A 160 19.99 11.21 11.71
CA ALA A 160 19.53 12.45 11.09
C ALA A 160 18.13 12.84 11.62
N ALA A 161 17.21 11.87 11.75
CA ALA A 161 15.88 12.11 12.29
C ALA A 161 15.91 12.58 13.74
N THR A 162 16.89 12.14 14.54
CA THR A 162 17.03 12.59 15.93
C THR A 162 17.51 14.01 16.07
N LEU A 163 18.41 14.44 15.17
CA LEU A 163 18.97 15.78 15.14
C LEU A 163 18.03 16.80 14.49
N LEU A 164 17.28 16.42 13.46
CA LEU A 164 16.56 17.36 12.60
C LEU A 164 15.05 17.50 12.91
N LEU A 165 14.42 16.50 13.55
CA LEU A 165 12.96 16.53 13.75
C LEU A 165 12.53 17.32 15.00
N PRO A 166 11.53 18.22 14.89
CA PRO A 166 11.01 19.00 16.01
C PRO A 166 10.49 18.11 17.18
N PRO A 167 10.62 18.54 18.44
CA PRO A 167 10.21 17.76 19.61
C PRO A 167 8.70 17.43 19.66
N ASP A 168 7.83 18.36 19.25
CA ASP A 168 6.38 18.27 19.47
C ASP A 168 5.56 17.81 18.25
N MET A 169 6.20 17.17 17.26
CA MET A 169 5.53 16.82 16.01
C MET A 169 4.39 15.80 16.20
N GLY A 170 3.15 16.27 15.99
CA GLY A 170 1.93 15.47 15.94
C GLY A 170 1.44 14.92 17.27
N LYS A 171 1.90 15.49 18.40
CA LYS A 171 1.39 15.18 19.73
C LYS A 171 0.08 15.94 19.98
N VAL A 172 -0.98 15.21 20.35
CA VAL A 172 -2.27 15.81 20.69
C VAL A 172 -2.27 16.22 22.17
N LYS A 173 -2.80 17.41 22.48
CA LYS A 173 -2.99 17.85 23.88
C LYS A 173 -4.23 17.16 24.46
N GLY A 174 -4.07 16.01 25.11
CA GLY A 174 -5.17 15.32 25.82
C GLY A 174 -5.01 13.81 26.01
N LYS A 175 -5.89 13.22 26.82
CA LYS A 175 -5.93 11.77 27.09
C LYS A 175 -6.66 11.06 25.94
N VAL A 176 -5.94 10.30 25.11
CA VAL A 176 -6.52 9.56 23.98
C VAL A 176 -6.88 8.12 24.41
N ARG A 177 -8.15 7.76 24.31
CA ARG A 177 -8.66 6.41 24.64
C ARG A 177 -8.55 5.46 23.45
N ILE A 178 -8.23 4.19 23.71
CA ILE A 178 -8.14 3.15 22.66
C ILE A 178 -9.51 2.94 21.96
N SER A 179 -10.62 3.10 22.69
CA SER A 179 -11.97 3.01 22.13
C SER A 179 -12.25 4.04 21.02
N GLU A 180 -11.52 5.17 21.00
CA GLU A 180 -11.65 6.21 19.98
C GLU A 180 -11.07 5.80 18.63
N ILE A 181 -10.29 4.71 18.55
CA ILE A 181 -9.82 4.13 17.29
C ILE A 181 -11.00 3.68 16.42
N PHE A 182 -12.06 3.15 17.03
CA PHE A 182 -13.24 2.64 16.31
C PHE A 182 -14.38 3.67 16.21
N SER A 183 -14.36 4.71 17.04
CA SER A 183 -15.32 5.81 17.00
C SER A 183 -14.98 6.79 15.86
N LYS A 184 -15.23 6.35 14.62
CA LYS A 184 -15.00 7.13 13.40
C LYS A 184 -16.29 7.57 12.75
N SER A 185 -16.23 8.70 12.04
CA SER A 185 -17.35 9.21 11.25
C SER A 185 -17.78 8.18 10.20
N ARG A 186 -19.02 8.31 9.73
CA ARG A 186 -19.56 7.39 8.70
C ARG A 186 -18.72 7.45 7.42
N GLU A 187 -18.26 8.64 7.04
CA GLU A 187 -17.43 8.90 5.87
C GLU A 187 -16.08 8.18 5.97
N ILE A 188 -15.39 8.25 7.11
CA ILE A 188 -14.12 7.54 7.32
C ILE A 188 -14.33 6.03 7.24
N LYS A 189 -15.40 5.50 7.82
CA LYS A 189 -15.71 4.05 7.77
C LYS A 189 -15.97 3.59 6.34
N LEU A 190 -16.80 4.32 5.58
CA LEU A 190 -17.11 4.02 4.18
C LEU A 190 -15.87 4.14 3.28
N LEU A 191 -15.07 5.20 3.44
CA LEU A 191 -13.81 5.38 2.70
C LEU A 191 -12.80 4.26 3.00
N SER A 192 -12.70 3.84 4.26
CA SER A 192 -11.82 2.75 4.69
C SER A 192 -12.26 1.40 4.14
N ALA A 193 -13.58 1.12 4.12
CA ALA A 193 -14.14 -0.07 3.49
C ALA A 193 -13.89 -0.08 1.98
N ALA A 194 -14.18 1.04 1.28
CA ALA A 194 -13.86 1.18 -0.14
C ALA A 194 -12.38 0.92 -0.42
N ARG A 195 -11.49 1.45 0.44
CA ARG A 195 -10.05 1.27 0.33
C ARG A 195 -9.59 -0.18 0.53
N MET A 196 -10.19 -0.88 1.49
CA MET A 196 -9.93 -2.30 1.75
C MET A 196 -10.13 -3.10 0.47
N PHE A 197 -11.31 -2.99 -0.15
CA PHE A 197 -11.62 -3.73 -1.37
C PHE A 197 -10.84 -3.25 -2.59
N LEU A 198 -10.56 -1.95 -2.71
CA LEU A 198 -9.70 -1.40 -3.76
C LEU A 198 -8.32 -2.09 -3.72
N PHE A 199 -7.66 -2.13 -2.56
CA PHE A 199 -6.33 -2.71 -2.45
C PHE A 199 -6.33 -4.24 -2.52
N GLY A 200 -7.39 -4.89 -2.04
CA GLY A 200 -7.61 -6.32 -2.25
C GLY A 200 -7.71 -6.66 -3.74
N ALA A 201 -8.45 -5.87 -4.50
CA ALA A 201 -8.61 -6.07 -5.94
C ALA A 201 -7.29 -5.96 -6.72
N ARG A 202 -6.33 -5.16 -6.26
CA ARG A 202 -4.99 -5.18 -6.85
C ARG A 202 -4.21 -6.41 -6.40
N ASP A 203 -4.13 -6.65 -5.09
CA ASP A 203 -3.23 -7.67 -4.56
C ASP A 203 -3.69 -9.11 -4.92
N VAL A 204 -4.97 -9.33 -5.22
CA VAL A 204 -5.49 -10.63 -5.68
C VAL A 204 -4.88 -11.14 -6.98
N TRP A 205 -4.34 -10.27 -7.82
CA TRP A 205 -3.60 -10.73 -9.00
C TRP A 205 -2.14 -10.27 -8.99
N PHE A 206 -1.81 -9.12 -8.39
CA PHE A 206 -0.41 -8.67 -8.35
C PHE A 206 0.48 -9.42 -7.35
N ALA A 207 -0.07 -9.97 -6.27
CA ALA A 207 0.75 -10.52 -5.19
C ALA A 207 1.46 -11.82 -5.62
N VAL A 208 0.69 -12.75 -6.21
CA VAL A 208 1.19 -14.07 -6.62
C VAL A 208 0.84 -14.38 -8.07
N GLY A 209 -0.42 -14.21 -8.46
CA GLY A 209 -0.92 -14.68 -9.76
C GLY A 209 -0.19 -14.12 -10.96
N LEU A 210 0.02 -12.80 -11.02
CA LEU A 210 0.68 -12.11 -12.13
C LEU A 210 2.16 -12.51 -12.26
N PRO A 211 3.02 -12.44 -11.22
CA PRO A 211 4.40 -12.92 -11.32
C PRO A 211 4.51 -14.36 -11.81
N VAL A 212 3.68 -15.26 -11.29
CA VAL A 212 3.68 -16.68 -11.68
C VAL A 212 3.23 -16.84 -13.13
N PHE A 213 2.19 -16.12 -13.55
CA PHE A 213 1.72 -16.14 -14.94
C PHE A 213 2.76 -15.66 -15.94
N LEU A 214 3.44 -14.54 -15.64
CA LEU A 214 4.49 -14.00 -16.50
C LEU A 214 5.64 -15.01 -16.67
N HIS A 215 5.99 -15.74 -15.61
CA HIS A 215 7.04 -16.75 -15.66
C HIS A 215 6.58 -18.03 -16.37
N ASP A 216 5.51 -18.68 -15.89
CA ASP A 216 5.13 -20.02 -16.33
C ASP A 216 4.42 -20.02 -17.69
N VAL A 217 3.61 -18.99 -17.98
CA VAL A 217 2.78 -18.94 -19.19
C VAL A 217 3.42 -18.11 -20.29
N LEU A 218 3.99 -16.94 -19.95
CA LEU A 218 4.68 -16.09 -20.93
C LEU A 218 6.18 -16.40 -21.07
N GLY A 219 6.74 -17.30 -20.25
CA GLY A 219 8.13 -17.73 -20.35
C GLY A 219 9.15 -16.66 -19.97
N TRP A 220 8.77 -15.65 -19.18
CA TRP A 220 9.68 -14.57 -18.82
C TRP A 220 10.69 -15.02 -17.76
N SER A 221 11.95 -14.63 -17.90
CA SER A 221 12.95 -14.89 -16.86
C SER A 221 12.64 -14.15 -15.55
N PHE A 222 13.15 -14.67 -14.43
CA PHE A 222 12.98 -14.03 -13.11
C PHE A 222 13.44 -12.58 -13.07
N ALA A 223 14.59 -12.30 -13.71
CA ALA A 223 15.12 -10.95 -13.81
C ALA A 223 14.15 -10.03 -14.56
N PHE A 224 13.55 -10.52 -15.65
CA PHE A 224 12.63 -9.73 -16.45
C PHE A 224 11.29 -9.49 -15.74
N VAL A 225 10.72 -10.51 -15.09
CA VAL A 225 9.52 -10.35 -14.24
C VAL A 225 9.77 -9.34 -13.12
N GLY A 226 10.88 -9.47 -12.41
CA GLY A 226 11.26 -8.55 -11.33
C GLY A 226 11.46 -7.11 -11.81
N GLY A 227 12.20 -6.94 -12.92
CA GLY A 227 12.45 -5.63 -13.53
C GLY A 227 11.18 -4.97 -14.06
N PHE A 228 10.31 -5.73 -14.72
CA PHE A 228 9.02 -5.24 -15.21
C PHE A 228 8.12 -4.76 -14.06
N LEU A 229 7.96 -5.55 -13.00
CA LEU A 229 7.14 -5.15 -11.84
C LEU A 229 7.73 -3.94 -11.10
N ALA A 230 9.06 -3.82 -11.04
CA ALA A 230 9.72 -2.65 -10.48
C ALA A 230 9.48 -1.40 -11.34
N ALA A 231 9.63 -1.49 -12.67
CA ALA A 231 9.32 -0.42 -13.61
C ALA A 231 7.84 -0.01 -13.55
N TRP A 232 6.93 -0.98 -13.49
CA TRP A 232 5.51 -0.72 -13.31
C TRP A 232 5.23 0.05 -12.02
N LEU A 233 5.88 -0.33 -10.92
CA LEU A 233 5.72 0.37 -9.63
C LEU A 233 6.27 1.81 -9.67
N ILE A 234 7.33 2.06 -10.44
CA ILE A 234 7.84 3.41 -10.72
C ILE A 234 6.81 4.21 -11.50
N GLY A 235 6.33 3.69 -12.63
CA GLY A 235 5.32 4.34 -13.46
C GLY A 235 4.05 4.65 -12.67
N TYR A 236 3.58 3.69 -11.87
CA TYR A 236 2.48 3.87 -10.93
C TYR A 236 2.73 5.04 -9.96
N GLY A 237 3.92 5.12 -9.35
CA GLY A 237 4.30 6.23 -8.48
C GLY A 237 4.33 7.58 -9.19
N LEU A 238 4.83 7.64 -10.42
CA LEU A 238 4.84 8.86 -11.23
C LEU A 238 3.42 9.34 -11.55
N VAL A 239 2.54 8.43 -11.99
CA VAL A 239 1.12 8.75 -12.23
C VAL A 239 0.47 9.31 -10.96
N GLN A 240 0.75 8.69 -9.80
CA GLN A 240 0.21 9.19 -8.53
C GLN A 240 0.67 10.62 -8.21
N GLY A 241 1.91 10.97 -8.51
CA GLY A 241 2.46 12.31 -8.28
C GLY A 241 1.83 13.39 -9.17
N VAL A 242 1.40 13.04 -10.39
CA VAL A 242 0.78 13.98 -11.35
C VAL A 242 -0.74 14.08 -11.22
N VAL A 243 -1.38 13.32 -10.32
CA VAL A 243 -2.83 13.40 -10.05
C VAL A 243 -3.35 14.84 -9.84
N PRO A 244 -2.67 15.76 -9.15
CA PRO A 244 -3.14 17.14 -8.98
C PRO A 244 -3.24 17.94 -10.29
N VAL A 245 -2.55 17.49 -11.35
CA VAL A 245 -2.65 18.07 -12.70
C VAL A 245 -3.88 17.50 -13.42
N ILE A 246 -4.17 16.22 -13.20
CA ILE A 246 -5.32 15.50 -13.77
C ILE A 246 -6.63 15.95 -13.10
N LEU A 247 -6.61 16.17 -11.79
CA LEU A 247 -7.76 16.48 -10.95
C LEU A 247 -7.57 17.83 -10.27
N ARG A 248 -8.47 18.78 -10.58
CA ARG A 248 -8.55 20.05 -9.85
C ARG A 248 -9.29 19.84 -8.53
N SER A 249 -8.64 20.25 -7.45
CA SER A 249 -9.25 20.21 -6.13
C SER A 249 -10.41 21.21 -6.05
N SER A 250 -11.50 20.81 -5.42
CA SER A 250 -12.67 21.65 -5.23
C SER A 250 -12.46 22.65 -4.09
N ARG A 251 -13.26 23.73 -4.04
CA ARG A 251 -13.14 24.75 -2.99
C ARG A 251 -13.35 24.18 -1.59
N ASP A 252 -14.26 23.22 -1.45
CA ASP A 252 -14.53 22.51 -0.20
C ASP A 252 -13.60 21.30 0.00
N GLY A 253 -12.70 21.05 -0.96
CA GLY A 253 -11.75 19.94 -0.95
C GLY A 253 -12.41 18.57 -0.91
N ARG A 254 -13.69 18.46 -1.28
CA ARG A 254 -14.49 17.23 -1.14
C ARG A 254 -15.33 16.95 -2.37
N THR A 255 -15.96 17.95 -2.95
CA THR A 255 -16.95 17.75 -4.02
C THR A 255 -16.35 17.11 -5.27
N SER A 256 -15.26 17.66 -5.81
CA SER A 256 -14.62 17.09 -7.02
C SER A 256 -13.89 15.79 -6.72
N GLU A 257 -13.37 15.62 -5.50
CA GLU A 257 -12.58 14.47 -5.08
C GLU A 257 -13.45 13.25 -4.81
N PHE A 258 -14.64 13.42 -4.21
CA PHE A 258 -15.61 12.32 -4.11
C PHE A 258 -16.13 11.90 -5.48
N ARG A 259 -16.37 12.86 -6.38
CA ARG A 259 -16.76 12.56 -7.77
C ARG A 259 -15.65 11.80 -8.49
N ALA A 260 -14.40 12.23 -8.34
CA ALA A 260 -13.25 11.56 -8.93
C ALA A 260 -13.08 10.14 -8.38
N ALA A 261 -13.16 9.96 -7.06
CA ALA A 261 -13.10 8.62 -6.43
C ALA A 261 -14.15 7.68 -7.04
N ARG A 262 -15.37 8.18 -7.26
CA ARG A 262 -16.45 7.40 -7.88
C ARG A 262 -16.19 7.07 -9.35
N ILE A 263 -15.84 8.06 -10.17
CA ILE A 263 -15.64 7.84 -11.61
C ILE A 263 -14.48 6.87 -11.85
N TRP A 264 -13.34 7.10 -11.19
CA TRP A 264 -12.15 6.30 -11.41
C TRP A 264 -12.29 4.86 -10.90
N ILE A 265 -13.11 4.60 -9.86
CA ILE A 265 -13.34 3.22 -9.42
C ILE A 265 -14.20 2.45 -10.43
N PHE A 266 -15.21 3.09 -11.04
CA PHE A 266 -16.02 2.48 -12.10
C PHE A 266 -15.21 2.20 -13.36
N ILE A 267 -14.38 3.17 -13.79
CA ILE A 267 -13.48 2.98 -14.94
C ILE A 267 -12.51 1.83 -14.64
N LEU A 268 -11.92 1.78 -13.45
CA LEU A 268 -11.02 0.71 -13.05
C LEU A 268 -11.69 -0.67 -13.05
N ALA A 269 -12.94 -0.76 -12.56
CA ALA A 269 -13.72 -1.99 -12.62
C ALA A 269 -13.97 -2.43 -14.07
N ALA A 270 -14.39 -1.51 -14.94
CA ALA A 270 -14.62 -1.78 -16.36
C ALA A 270 -13.33 -2.25 -17.06
N VAL A 271 -12.21 -1.55 -16.85
CA VAL A 271 -10.89 -1.97 -17.36
C VAL A 271 -10.56 -3.39 -16.90
N THR A 272 -10.79 -3.72 -15.64
CA THR A 272 -10.49 -5.05 -15.10
C THR A 272 -11.30 -6.16 -15.77
N VAL A 273 -12.60 -5.92 -16.02
CA VAL A 273 -13.48 -6.85 -16.75
C VAL A 273 -13.03 -7.01 -18.20
N VAL A 274 -12.69 -5.90 -18.88
CA VAL A 274 -12.18 -5.94 -20.27
C VAL A 274 -10.88 -6.72 -20.36
N VAL A 275 -9.95 -6.53 -19.42
CA VAL A 275 -8.70 -7.29 -19.36
C VAL A 275 -9.00 -8.77 -19.12
N ALA A 276 -9.90 -9.12 -18.19
CA ALA A 276 -10.30 -10.50 -17.97
C ALA A 276 -10.87 -11.16 -19.23
N GLY A 277 -11.75 -10.47 -19.95
CA GLY A 277 -12.32 -10.94 -21.22
C GLY A 277 -11.26 -11.11 -22.32
N GLY A 278 -10.31 -10.18 -22.42
CA GLY A 278 -9.20 -10.27 -23.38
C GLY A 278 -8.27 -11.45 -23.08
N ILE A 279 -7.94 -11.68 -21.80
CA ILE A 279 -7.14 -12.85 -21.38
C ILE A 279 -7.90 -14.15 -21.67
N HIS A 280 -9.21 -14.19 -21.41
CA HIS A 280 -10.05 -15.35 -21.69
C HIS A 280 -10.14 -15.68 -23.20
N ALA A 281 -10.19 -14.66 -24.06
CA ALA A 281 -10.18 -14.84 -25.51
C ALA A 281 -8.86 -15.41 -26.06
N GLY A 282 -7.76 -15.34 -25.29
CA GLY A 282 -6.47 -15.97 -25.60
C GLY A 282 -5.63 -15.27 -26.70
N ASN A 283 -6.24 -14.41 -27.52
CA ASN A 283 -5.53 -13.69 -28.59
C ASN A 283 -4.60 -12.61 -28.03
N TYR A 284 -3.36 -12.55 -28.54
CA TYR A 284 -2.34 -11.56 -28.16
C TYR A 284 -2.13 -11.42 -26.64
N LEU A 285 -2.10 -12.55 -25.93
CA LEU A 285 -2.10 -12.65 -24.46
C LEU A 285 -1.14 -11.67 -23.77
N ALA A 286 0.12 -11.61 -24.22
CA ALA A 286 1.14 -10.72 -23.64
C ALA A 286 0.79 -9.23 -23.82
N VAL A 287 0.31 -8.84 -25.00
CA VAL A 287 -0.07 -7.44 -25.29
C VAL A 287 -1.28 -7.04 -24.46
N THR A 288 -2.31 -7.89 -24.44
CA THR A 288 -3.52 -7.69 -23.62
C THR A 288 -3.16 -7.51 -22.15
N LEU A 289 -2.26 -8.34 -21.62
CA LEU A 289 -1.83 -8.25 -20.23
C LEU A 289 -1.05 -6.95 -19.96
N ILE A 290 -0.05 -6.61 -20.77
CA ILE A 290 0.82 -5.45 -20.53
C ILE A 290 0.04 -4.15 -20.66
N VAL A 291 -0.74 -3.99 -21.72
CA VAL A 291 -1.58 -2.79 -21.94
C VAL A 291 -2.65 -2.70 -20.84
N GLY A 292 -3.30 -3.83 -20.54
CA GLY A 292 -4.28 -3.93 -19.46
C GLY A 292 -3.71 -3.53 -18.10
N LEU A 293 -2.48 -3.98 -17.78
CA LEU A 293 -1.78 -3.64 -16.55
C LEU A 293 -1.42 -2.15 -16.49
N GLY A 294 -1.07 -1.54 -17.62
CA GLY A 294 -0.83 -0.11 -17.75
C GLY A 294 -2.08 0.71 -17.46
N LEU A 295 -3.20 0.37 -18.12
CA LEU A 295 -4.50 1.03 -17.93
C LEU A 295 -5.03 0.85 -16.50
N PHE A 296 -4.96 -0.38 -15.97
CA PHE A 296 -5.32 -0.68 -14.59
C PHE A 296 -4.47 0.15 -13.63
N GLY A 297 -3.14 0.16 -13.81
CA GLY A 297 -2.21 0.90 -12.98
C GLY A 297 -2.46 2.40 -12.97
N PHE A 298 -2.76 2.97 -14.13
CA PHE A 298 -3.11 4.37 -14.27
C PHE A 298 -4.41 4.71 -13.51
N CYS A 299 -5.49 3.98 -13.77
CA CYS A 299 -6.78 4.22 -13.09
C CYS A 299 -6.67 4.00 -11.58
N PHE A 300 -5.97 2.94 -11.16
CA PHE A 300 -5.70 2.63 -9.77
C PHE A 300 -4.86 3.72 -9.10
N ALA A 301 -3.85 4.28 -9.77
CA ALA A 301 -3.03 5.37 -9.25
C ALA A 301 -3.84 6.61 -8.95
N VAL A 302 -4.67 7.04 -9.91
CA VAL A 302 -5.53 8.22 -9.73
C VAL A 302 -6.48 8.00 -8.56
N ASN A 303 -7.22 6.88 -8.57
CA ASN A 303 -8.17 6.57 -7.50
C ASN A 303 -7.48 6.45 -6.12
N SER A 304 -6.34 5.76 -6.07
CA SER A 304 -5.58 5.54 -4.85
C SER A 304 -5.05 6.84 -4.24
N SER A 305 -4.60 7.79 -5.07
CA SER A 305 -4.17 9.12 -4.61
C SER A 305 -5.34 9.94 -4.06
N VAL A 306 -6.50 9.92 -4.72
CA VAL A 306 -7.71 10.60 -4.25
C VAL A 306 -8.13 10.08 -2.88
N HIS A 307 -8.17 8.76 -2.69
CA HIS A 307 -8.49 8.17 -1.38
C HIS A 307 -7.48 8.58 -0.29
N SER A 308 -6.18 8.64 -0.62
CA SER A 308 -5.14 9.09 0.32
C SER A 308 -5.28 10.57 0.70
N TYR A 309 -5.79 11.40 -0.21
CA TYR A 309 -6.15 12.78 0.10
C TYR A 309 -7.43 12.86 0.96
N LEU A 310 -8.49 12.14 0.58
CA LEU A 310 -9.79 12.19 1.25
C LEU A 310 -9.71 11.80 2.73
N ILE A 311 -8.87 10.83 3.11
CA ILE A 311 -8.72 10.48 4.54
C ILE A 311 -8.17 11.65 5.34
N LEU A 312 -7.26 12.46 4.79
CA LEU A 312 -6.72 13.64 5.46
C LEU A 312 -7.69 14.83 5.42
N ALA A 313 -8.48 14.97 4.35
CA ALA A 313 -9.52 15.99 4.23
C ALA A 313 -10.74 15.73 5.14
N LEU A 314 -11.00 14.46 5.48
CA LEU A 314 -12.07 14.04 6.39
C LEU A 314 -11.62 13.96 7.85
N SER A 315 -10.32 13.87 8.10
CA SER A 315 -9.78 13.80 9.46
C SER A 315 -9.59 15.20 10.04
N GLY A 316 -10.16 15.43 11.23
CA GLY A 316 -9.80 16.60 12.03
C GLY A 316 -8.35 16.52 12.52
N THR A 317 -7.72 17.68 12.68
CA THR A 317 -6.29 17.83 13.02
C THR A 317 -5.92 17.07 14.29
N ASP A 318 -6.74 17.12 15.34
CA ASP A 318 -6.51 16.44 16.63
C ASP A 318 -6.67 14.91 16.57
N LYS A 319 -7.27 14.37 15.51
CA LYS A 319 -7.57 12.94 15.37
C LYS A 319 -6.98 12.33 14.11
N VAL A 320 -6.05 13.03 13.45
CA VAL A 320 -5.47 12.61 12.17
C VAL A 320 -4.76 11.27 12.28
N ALA A 321 -3.88 11.08 13.25
CA ALA A 321 -3.10 9.84 13.37
C ALA A 321 -3.99 8.62 13.63
N MET A 322 -5.02 8.72 14.48
CA MET A 322 -5.98 7.64 14.69
C MET A 322 -6.83 7.33 13.45
N SER A 323 -7.27 8.35 12.72
CA SER A 323 -8.10 8.18 11.52
C SER A 323 -7.30 7.59 10.36
N VAL A 324 -6.08 8.07 10.18
CA VAL A 324 -5.07 7.52 9.27
C VAL A 324 -4.74 6.07 9.65
N GLY A 325 -4.54 5.78 10.94
CA GLY A 325 -4.29 4.43 11.43
C GLY A 325 -5.43 3.45 11.13
N PHE A 326 -6.67 3.83 11.43
CA PHE A 326 -7.86 3.02 11.09
C PHE A 326 -7.95 2.75 9.58
N TYR A 327 -7.81 3.81 8.77
CA TYR A 327 -7.87 3.71 7.32
C TYR A 327 -6.75 2.82 6.73
N TYR A 328 -5.52 2.95 7.22
CA TYR A 328 -4.41 2.11 6.74
C TYR A 328 -4.45 0.68 7.29
N SER A 329 -5.11 0.45 8.42
CA SER A 329 -5.43 -0.91 8.89
C SER A 329 -6.43 -1.58 7.94
N ALA A 330 -7.51 -0.90 7.55
CA ALA A 330 -8.44 -1.41 6.53
C ALA A 330 -7.76 -1.67 5.18
N ASN A 331 -6.84 -0.77 4.78
CA ASN A 331 -5.99 -1.00 3.61
C ASN A 331 -5.14 -2.28 3.76
N ALA A 332 -4.52 -2.52 4.92
CA ALA A 332 -3.73 -3.72 5.18
C ALA A 332 -4.61 -4.99 5.19
N ALA A 333 -5.83 -4.92 5.72
CA ALA A 333 -6.82 -6.00 5.65
C ALA A 333 -7.18 -6.36 4.21
N GLY A 334 -7.32 -5.34 3.36
CA GLY A 334 -7.52 -5.52 1.93
C GLY A 334 -6.37 -6.27 1.27
N ARG A 335 -5.13 -5.87 1.57
CA ARG A 335 -3.92 -6.49 1.04
C ARG A 335 -3.72 -7.92 1.53
N PHE A 336 -4.02 -8.19 2.80
CA PHE A 336 -4.06 -9.54 3.37
C PHE A 336 -5.07 -10.41 2.59
N GLY A 337 -6.33 -9.96 2.49
CA GLY A 337 -7.37 -10.70 1.78
C GLY A 337 -7.05 -10.90 0.31
N GLY A 338 -6.54 -9.87 -0.37
CA GLY A 338 -6.07 -9.95 -1.75
C GLY A 338 -4.93 -10.96 -1.91
N THR A 339 -3.90 -10.90 -1.07
CA THR A 339 -2.77 -11.84 -1.14
C THR A 339 -3.23 -13.29 -0.95
N LEU A 340 -4.06 -13.55 0.06
CA LEU A 340 -4.63 -14.87 0.32
C LEU A 340 -5.44 -15.37 -0.88
N LEU A 341 -6.36 -14.53 -1.38
CA LEU A 341 -7.16 -14.85 -2.56
C LEU A 341 -6.32 -14.99 -3.83
N SER A 342 -5.15 -14.35 -3.92
CA SER A 342 -4.26 -14.48 -5.07
C SER A 342 -3.78 -15.91 -5.24
N GLY A 343 -3.34 -16.54 -4.14
CA GLY A 343 -2.93 -17.94 -4.17
C GLY A 343 -4.09 -18.87 -4.53
N ILE A 344 -5.25 -18.68 -3.88
CA ILE A 344 -6.44 -19.53 -4.08
C ILE A 344 -7.00 -19.38 -5.50
N ALA A 345 -7.23 -18.16 -5.95
CA ALA A 345 -7.83 -17.89 -7.25
C ALA A 345 -6.93 -18.34 -8.40
N TYR A 346 -5.61 -18.15 -8.27
CA TYR A 346 -4.65 -18.58 -9.28
C TYR A 346 -4.58 -20.10 -9.39
N GLN A 347 -4.61 -20.83 -8.26
CA GLN A 347 -4.69 -22.29 -8.29
C GLN A 347 -5.98 -22.79 -8.95
N TRP A 348 -7.09 -22.10 -8.71
CA TRP A 348 -8.38 -22.56 -9.19
C TRP A 348 -8.59 -22.33 -10.68
N SER A 349 -8.24 -21.14 -11.19
CA SER A 349 -8.49 -20.78 -12.60
C SER A 349 -7.45 -19.83 -13.20
N GLY A 350 -6.23 -19.86 -12.67
CA GLY A 350 -5.12 -19.05 -13.15
C GLY A 350 -5.40 -17.54 -13.03
N LEU A 351 -4.84 -16.78 -13.97
CA LEU A 351 -4.95 -15.32 -13.96
C LEU A 351 -6.38 -14.82 -14.15
N ILE A 352 -7.21 -15.54 -14.90
CA ILE A 352 -8.63 -15.20 -15.13
C ILE A 352 -9.39 -15.24 -13.79
N GLY A 353 -9.14 -16.24 -12.95
CA GLY A 353 -9.66 -16.31 -11.59
C GLY A 353 -9.30 -15.07 -10.77
N CYS A 354 -8.01 -14.72 -10.75
CA CYS A 354 -7.54 -13.55 -10.02
C CYS A 354 -8.22 -12.25 -10.51
N LEU A 355 -8.37 -12.07 -11.83
CA LEU A 355 -9.03 -10.89 -12.40
C LEU A 355 -10.54 -10.88 -12.11
N SER A 356 -11.17 -12.03 -12.03
CA SER A 356 -12.61 -12.16 -11.70
C SER A 356 -12.88 -11.75 -10.25
N PHE A 357 -12.05 -12.24 -9.31
CA PHE A 357 -12.10 -11.79 -7.91
C PHE A 357 -11.72 -10.30 -7.79
N SER A 358 -10.78 -9.82 -8.60
CA SER A 358 -10.43 -8.39 -8.67
C SER A 358 -11.64 -7.54 -9.05
N ALA A 359 -12.35 -7.91 -10.13
CA ALA A 359 -13.56 -7.22 -10.56
C ALA A 359 -14.65 -7.23 -9.48
N ALA A 360 -14.89 -8.37 -8.81
CA ALA A 360 -15.86 -8.47 -7.72
C ALA A 360 -15.50 -7.53 -6.54
N MET A 361 -14.24 -7.51 -6.13
CA MET A 361 -13.77 -6.59 -5.09
C MET A 361 -13.91 -5.11 -5.51
N LEU A 362 -13.62 -4.77 -6.77
CA LEU A 362 -13.83 -3.41 -7.28
C LEU A 362 -15.29 -3.01 -7.29
N MET A 363 -16.21 -3.92 -7.61
CA MET A 363 -17.66 -3.66 -7.51
C MET A 363 -18.08 -3.35 -6.08
N VAL A 364 -17.60 -4.12 -5.10
CA VAL A 364 -17.84 -3.81 -3.68
C VAL A 364 -17.25 -2.46 -3.29
N SER A 365 -16.04 -2.13 -3.78
CA SER A 365 -15.43 -0.81 -3.59
C SER A 365 -16.27 0.32 -4.21
N CYS A 366 -16.87 0.10 -5.39
CA CYS A 366 -17.80 1.03 -6.02
C CYS A 366 -19.01 1.29 -5.12
N LEU A 367 -19.63 0.25 -4.55
CA LEU A 367 -20.78 0.39 -3.66
C LEU A 367 -20.47 1.27 -2.45
N PHE A 368 -19.34 1.03 -1.79
CA PHE A 368 -18.91 1.87 -0.65
C PHE A 368 -18.58 3.30 -1.08
N THR A 369 -18.01 3.51 -2.26
CA THR A 369 -17.68 4.84 -2.79
C THR A 369 -18.94 5.63 -3.19
N VAL A 370 -19.96 4.96 -3.71
CA VAL A 370 -21.28 5.57 -3.98
C VAL A 370 -21.95 5.97 -2.67
N ALA A 371 -21.98 5.06 -1.69
CA ALA A 371 -22.54 5.32 -0.36
C ALA A 371 -21.82 6.48 0.35
N LEU A 372 -20.50 6.61 0.18
CA LEU A 372 -19.70 7.71 0.70
C LEU A 372 -20.15 9.07 0.14
N GLY A 373 -20.41 9.15 -1.16
CA GLY A 373 -20.91 10.38 -1.77
C GLY A 373 -22.35 10.73 -1.36
N ALA A 374 -23.17 9.75 -1.00
CA ALA A 374 -24.52 9.98 -0.47
C ALA A 374 -24.51 10.45 1.00
N ALA A 375 -23.47 10.10 1.76
CA ALA A 375 -23.30 10.49 3.16
C ALA A 375 -22.86 11.95 3.36
N GLN A 376 -22.68 12.73 2.28
CA GLN A 376 -22.33 14.16 2.35
C GLN A 376 -23.40 14.94 3.13
N THR A 377 -22.98 15.63 4.20
CA THR A 377 -23.87 16.44 5.04
C THR A 377 -24.48 17.62 4.26
N PRO A 378 -25.69 18.09 4.64
CA PRO A 378 -26.39 19.19 3.94
C PRO A 378 -25.59 20.49 3.82
N GLU A 379 -24.68 20.74 4.76
CA GLU A 379 -23.82 21.93 4.78
C GLU A 379 -22.78 21.92 3.64
N SER A 380 -22.27 20.74 3.26
CA SER A 380 -21.42 20.55 2.07
C SER A 380 -22.17 20.77 0.75
N LYS A 381 -23.49 20.52 0.74
CA LYS A 381 -24.37 20.86 -0.39
C LYS A 381 -24.63 22.37 -0.50
N LYS A 382 -24.65 23.10 0.62
CA LYS A 382 -24.82 24.57 0.63
C LYS A 382 -23.57 25.32 0.18
N LEU A 383 -22.38 24.84 0.56
CA LEU A 383 -21.09 25.39 0.11
C LEU A 383 -20.78 25.09 -1.37
N SER A 384 -21.37 24.05 -1.96
CA SER A 384 -21.21 23.72 -3.39
C SER A 384 -22.24 24.38 -4.31
N ALA A 385 -23.30 24.98 -3.75
CA ALA A 385 -24.32 25.74 -4.49
C ALA A 385 -24.03 27.25 -4.58
N ARG A 386 -22.93 27.72 -3.96
CA ARG A 386 -22.37 29.08 -4.06
C ARG A 386 -21.01 29.02 -4.73
#